data_AF-A0A0B6XVF8-F1
#
_entry.id   AF-A0A0B6XVF8-F1
#
_cell.length_a   1.000
_cell.length_b   1.000
_cell.length_c   1.000
_cell.angle_alpha   90.00
_cell.angle_beta   90.00
_cell.angle_gamma   90.00
#
_symmetry.space_group_name_H-M   'P 1'
#
loop_
_entity.id
_entity.type
_entity.pdbx_description
1 polymer ?
#
loop_
_entity_poly.entity_id
_entity_poly.type
_entity_poly.pdbx_seq_one_letter_code
_entity_poly.pdbx_strand_id
1 'polypeptide(L)'
;RSIENEVAQLKYKDETLKMNQEHFWKMEQLYGLSCRDDPRFDNFLARVWCLLKRYQAFFGRGPNEGKSSQGALPPPVMECLHRVFGVSFECFASPLNCYFKQYCSAFPDTDGYFGSR
;
A
#
# COMPACT_ATOMS: atom_id res chain seq x y z
N ARG A 1 -13.24 -11.13 -1.98
CA ARG A 1 -13.22 -10.01 -1.03
C ARG A 1 -14.51 -10.06 -0.23
N SER A 2 -14.43 -9.95 1.09
CA SER A 2 -15.55 -9.55 1.95
C SER A 2 -15.15 -8.29 2.72
N ILE A 3 -16.11 -7.44 3.06
CA ILE A 3 -15.91 -6.32 3.98
C ILE A 3 -16.86 -6.52 5.15
N GLU A 4 -16.31 -6.62 6.34
CA GLU A 4 -17.05 -6.76 7.58
C GLU A 4 -16.40 -5.84 8.61
N ASN A 5 -17.20 -5.05 9.33
CA ASN A 5 -16.73 -4.13 10.37
C ASN A 5 -15.52 -3.27 9.94
N GLU A 6 -15.61 -2.64 8.75
CA GLU A 6 -14.55 -1.77 8.19
C GLU A 6 -13.20 -2.48 7.93
N VAL A 7 -13.21 -3.81 7.85
CA VAL A 7 -12.04 -4.61 7.50
C VAL A 7 -12.29 -5.34 6.19
N ALA A 8 -11.45 -5.08 5.20
CA ALA A 8 -11.40 -5.85 3.96
C ALA A 8 -10.63 -7.15 4.19
N GLN A 9 -11.25 -8.28 3.82
CA GLN A 9 -10.65 -9.60 3.88
C GLN A 9 -10.39 -10.13 2.46
N LEU A 10 -9.15 -10.54 2.21
CA LEU A 10 -8.71 -11.12 0.95
C LEU A 10 -8.24 -12.55 1.20
N LYS A 11 -8.92 -13.51 0.57
CA LYS A 11 -8.65 -14.95 0.69
C LYS A 11 -8.02 -15.47 -0.60
N TYR A 12 -6.93 -16.22 -0.46
CA TYR A 12 -6.34 -17.00 -1.54
C TYR A 12 -5.97 -18.38 -0.99
N LYS A 13 -6.56 -19.43 -1.57
CA LYS A 13 -6.50 -20.81 -1.04
C LYS A 13 -6.91 -20.82 0.45
N ASP A 14 -6.03 -21.30 1.32
CA ASP A 14 -6.28 -21.46 2.76
C ASP A 14 -5.83 -20.24 3.58
N GLU A 15 -5.27 -19.21 2.94
CA GLU A 15 -4.75 -18.03 3.61
C GLU A 15 -5.68 -16.82 3.46
N THR A 16 -5.94 -16.15 4.58
CA THR A 16 -6.72 -14.91 4.62
C THR A 16 -5.86 -13.78 5.16
N LEU A 17 -5.79 -12.70 4.38
CA LEU A 17 -5.15 -11.44 4.77
C LEU A 17 -6.23 -10.39 5.03
N LYS A 18 -5.93 -9.47 5.94
CA LYS A 18 -6.84 -8.41 6.37
C LYS A 18 -6.17 -7.05 6.19
N MET A 19 -6.96 -6.06 5.81
CA MET A 19 -6.57 -4.66 5.86
C MET A 19 -7.77 -3.79 6.21
N ASN A 20 -7.52 -2.62 6.79
CA ASN A 20 -8.57 -1.64 7.04
C ASN A 20 -9.19 -1.15 5.70
N GLN A 21 -10.49 -0.85 5.73
CA GLN A 21 -11.28 -0.46 4.55
C GLN A 21 -10.75 0.79 3.86
N GLU A 22 -10.31 1.81 4.60
CA GLU A 22 -9.76 3.04 4.02
C GLU A 22 -8.47 2.77 3.25
N HIS A 23 -7.60 1.91 3.81
CA HIS A 23 -6.39 1.48 3.11
C HIS A 23 -6.72 0.67 1.86
N PHE A 24 -7.79 -0.14 1.89
CA PHE A 24 -8.24 -0.87 0.70
C PHE A 24 -8.70 0.09 -0.40
N TRP A 25 -9.47 1.13 -0.06
CA TRP A 25 -9.87 2.18 -1.01
C TRP A 25 -8.67 2.96 -1.54
N LYS A 26 -7.68 3.25 -0.70
CA LYS A 26 -6.41 3.84 -1.15
C LYS A 26 -5.71 2.95 -2.17
N MET A 27 -5.69 1.62 -1.98
CA MET A 27 -5.11 0.69 -2.97
C MET A 27 -5.84 0.78 -4.31
N GLU A 28 -7.17 0.83 -4.30
CA GLU A 28 -7.99 0.95 -5.50
C GLU A 28 -7.69 2.25 -6.27
N GLN A 29 -7.58 3.38 -5.55
CA GLN A 29 -7.20 4.67 -6.13
C GLN A 29 -5.78 4.65 -6.73
N LEU A 30 -4.79 4.18 -5.97
CA LEU A 30 -3.41 4.09 -6.43
C LEU A 30 -3.27 3.19 -7.65
N TYR A 31 -4.01 2.06 -7.66
CA TYR A 31 -4.04 1.13 -8.78
C TYR A 31 -4.62 1.78 -10.02
N GLY A 32 -5.78 2.45 -9.91
CA GLY A 32 -6.40 3.16 -11.04
C GLY A 32 -5.53 4.28 -11.62
N LEU A 33 -4.68 4.90 -10.81
CA LEU A 33 -3.76 5.95 -11.25
C LEU A 33 -2.45 5.42 -11.87
N SER A 34 -2.03 4.21 -11.51
CA SER A 34 -0.66 3.73 -11.77
C SER A 34 -0.59 2.48 -12.63
N CYS A 35 -1.55 1.58 -12.50
CA CYS A 35 -1.61 0.33 -13.25
C CYS A 35 -2.07 0.58 -14.70
N ARG A 36 -1.24 0.20 -15.67
CA ARG A 36 -1.52 0.42 -17.11
C ARG A 36 -1.95 -0.85 -17.85
N ASP A 37 -1.65 -2.01 -17.31
CA ASP A 37 -1.83 -3.31 -17.97
C ASP A 37 -3.10 -4.05 -17.54
N ASP A 38 -3.89 -3.47 -16.63
CA ASP A 38 -5.14 -4.06 -16.12
C ASP A 38 -6.27 -3.01 -15.98
N PRO A 39 -6.75 -2.44 -17.11
CA PRO A 39 -7.73 -1.35 -17.10
C PRO A 39 -9.12 -1.75 -16.55
N ARG A 40 -9.42 -3.05 -16.48
CA ARG A 40 -10.68 -3.59 -15.95
C ARG A 40 -10.58 -4.06 -14.51
N PHE A 41 -9.40 -3.93 -13.88
CA PHE A 41 -9.15 -4.38 -12.51
C PHE A 41 -9.35 -5.90 -12.34
N ASP A 42 -9.15 -6.68 -13.41
CA ASP A 42 -9.30 -8.14 -13.40
C ASP A 42 -8.29 -8.78 -12.42
N ASN A 43 -7.10 -8.18 -12.29
CA ASN A 43 -6.01 -8.66 -11.44
C ASN A 43 -5.84 -7.87 -10.13
N PHE A 44 -6.65 -6.83 -9.90
CA PHE A 44 -6.51 -5.93 -8.75
C PHE A 44 -6.46 -6.67 -7.41
N LEU A 45 -7.44 -7.54 -7.14
CA LEU A 45 -7.52 -8.27 -5.87
C LEU A 45 -6.33 -9.22 -5.66
N ALA A 46 -5.85 -9.86 -6.73
CA ALA A 46 -4.69 -10.74 -6.67
C ALA A 46 -3.42 -9.94 -6.35
N ARG A 47 -3.23 -8.78 -6.98
CA ARG A 47 -2.08 -7.90 -6.74
C ARG A 47 -2.09 -7.28 -5.35
N VAL A 48 -3.25 -6.87 -4.83
CA VAL A 48 -3.39 -6.42 -3.43
C VAL A 48 -3.05 -7.56 -2.46
N TRP A 49 -3.51 -8.78 -2.72
CA TRP A 49 -3.17 -9.93 -1.88
C TRP A 49 -1.65 -10.19 -1.88
N CYS A 50 -1.00 -10.17 -3.05
CA CYS A 50 0.46 -10.33 -3.18
C CYS A 50 1.23 -9.24 -2.44
N LEU A 51 0.80 -7.98 -2.54
CA LEU A 51 1.38 -6.84 -1.83
C LEU A 51 1.29 -7.04 -0.32
N LEU A 52 0.10 -7.35 0.21
CA LEU A 52 -0.07 -7.60 1.65
C LEU A 52 0.76 -8.79 2.11
N LYS A 53 0.83 -9.84 1.28
CA LYS A 53 1.64 -11.02 1.60
C LYS A 53 3.13 -10.71 1.62
N ARG A 54 3.61 -9.88 0.68
CA ARG A 54 4.99 -9.40 0.61
C ARG A 54 5.36 -8.62 1.87
N TYR A 55 4.55 -7.65 2.27
CA TYR A 55 4.81 -6.85 3.47
C TYR A 55 4.67 -7.66 4.76
N GLN A 56 3.74 -8.62 4.83
CA GLN A 56 3.68 -9.56 5.96
C GLN A 56 4.94 -10.43 6.04
N ALA A 57 5.50 -10.87 4.91
CA ALA A 57 6.76 -11.63 4.91
C ALA A 57 7.96 -10.76 5.28
N PHE A 58 7.97 -9.49 4.88
CA PHE A 58 9.04 -8.54 5.19
C PHE A 58 9.05 -8.11 6.66
N PHE A 59 7.88 -7.78 7.23
CA PHE A 59 7.77 -7.41 8.63
C PHE A 59 7.75 -8.61 9.57
N GLY A 60 7.44 -9.80 9.07
CA GLY A 60 7.22 -10.97 9.92
C GLY A 60 5.78 -11.04 10.46
N ARG A 61 5.46 -12.16 11.13
CA ARG A 61 4.12 -12.46 11.68
C ARG A 61 4.09 -12.42 13.20
N GLY A 62 5.25 -12.51 13.83
CA GLY A 62 5.41 -12.57 15.27
C GLY A 62 5.24 -11.21 15.95
N PRO A 63 4.89 -11.20 17.25
CA PRO A 63 4.88 -9.98 18.02
C PRO A 63 6.28 -9.36 18.03
N ASN A 64 6.36 -8.06 17.78
CA ASN A 64 7.60 -7.27 17.68
C ASN A 64 8.44 -7.48 16.42
N GLU A 65 8.07 -8.40 15.52
CA GLU A 65 8.70 -8.49 14.21
C GLU A 65 8.34 -7.25 13.37
N GLY A 66 9.30 -6.73 12.60
CA GLY A 66 9.08 -5.57 11.73
C GLY A 66 8.98 -4.23 12.45
N LYS A 67 9.15 -4.19 13.78
CA LYS A 67 9.26 -2.94 14.54
C LYS A 67 10.42 -2.09 14.05
N SER A 68 10.22 -0.77 14.07
CA SER A 68 11.21 0.24 13.66
C SER A 68 11.65 0.18 12.19
N SER A 69 10.95 -0.59 11.35
CA SER A 69 11.30 -0.72 9.93
C SER A 69 10.94 0.55 9.15
N GLN A 70 9.72 1.06 9.29
CA GLN A 70 9.24 2.28 8.63
C GLN A 70 8.17 2.99 9.48
N GLY A 71 8.31 4.31 9.65
CA GLY A 71 7.31 5.17 10.27
C GLY A 71 6.87 6.26 9.30
N ALA A 72 5.56 6.50 9.18
CA ALA A 72 5.02 7.57 8.36
C ALA A 72 4.96 8.89 9.14
N LEU A 73 5.26 10.00 8.48
CA LEU A 73 5.02 11.33 9.04
C LEU A 73 3.50 11.60 9.10
N PRO A 74 3.02 12.35 10.11
CA PRO A 74 1.62 12.75 10.16
C PRO A 74 1.21 13.57 8.91
N PRO A 75 -0.04 13.44 8.41
CA PRO A 75 -0.51 14.18 7.24
C PRO A 75 -0.26 15.70 7.29
N PRO A 76 -0.46 16.42 8.42
CA PRO A 76 -0.18 17.86 8.48
C PRO A 76 1.29 18.23 8.23
N VAL A 77 2.22 17.34 8.56
CA VAL A 77 3.66 17.55 8.29
C VAL A 77 3.93 17.40 6.79
N MET A 78 3.36 16.37 6.16
CA MET A 78 3.48 16.17 4.71
C MET A 78 2.82 17.31 3.92
N GLU A 79 1.66 17.81 4.36
CA GLU A 79 1.01 19.00 3.80
C GLU A 79 1.90 20.25 3.90
N CYS A 80 2.55 20.45 5.05
CA CYS A 80 3.49 21.55 5.25
C CYS A 80 4.69 21.44 4.31
N LEU A 81 5.28 20.24 4.20
CA LEU A 81 6.39 19.96 3.29
C LEU A 81 6.02 20.25 1.83
N HIS A 82 4.82 19.84 1.41
CA HIS A 82 4.31 20.16 0.08
C HIS A 82 4.14 21.66 -0.12
N ARG A 83 3.42 22.34 0.78
CA ARG A 83 3.07 23.75 0.65
C ARG A 83 4.28 24.68 0.71
N VAL A 84 5.23 24.42 1.59
CA VAL A 84 6.36 25.33 1.87
C VAL A 84 7.56 25.02 0.97
N PHE A 85 7.81 23.74 0.68
CA PHE A 85 9.03 23.31 -0.04
C PHE A 85 8.75 22.63 -1.38
N GLY A 86 7.48 22.49 -1.79
CA GLY A 86 7.12 21.84 -3.05
C GLY A 86 7.37 20.33 -3.06
N VAL A 87 7.54 19.69 -1.89
CA VAL A 87 7.75 18.23 -1.81
C VAL A 87 6.57 17.52 -2.44
N SER A 88 6.85 16.60 -3.35
CA SER A 88 5.81 15.86 -4.11
C SER A 88 6.16 14.40 -4.30
N PHE A 89 7.21 13.90 -3.64
CA PHE A 89 7.74 12.56 -3.80
C PHE A 89 8.32 12.04 -2.49
N GLU A 90 8.04 10.79 -2.15
CA GLU A 90 8.65 10.11 -1.00
C GLU A 90 9.77 9.16 -1.47
N CYS A 91 11.00 9.40 -1.03
CA CYS A 91 12.14 8.52 -1.37
C CYS A 91 12.07 7.15 -0.69
N PHE A 92 11.34 7.03 0.41
CA PHE A 92 11.18 5.79 1.16
C PHE A 92 9.73 5.67 1.63
N ALA A 93 8.95 4.85 0.94
CA ALA A 93 7.58 4.56 1.32
C ALA A 93 7.17 3.13 0.91
N SER A 94 5.88 2.86 1.07
CA SER A 94 5.16 1.70 0.60
C SER A 94 3.79 2.16 0.09
N PRO A 95 3.10 1.37 -0.74
CA PRO A 95 1.70 1.64 -1.06
C PRO A 95 0.82 1.81 0.20
N LEU A 96 1.16 1.08 1.28
CA LEU A 96 0.41 1.11 2.53
C LEU A 96 0.53 2.47 3.23
N ASN A 97 1.72 3.08 3.27
CA ASN A 97 2.00 4.27 4.07
C ASN A 97 2.26 5.56 3.29
N CYS A 98 2.33 5.53 1.95
CA CYS A 98 2.65 6.71 1.17
C CYS A 98 1.63 7.84 1.35
N TYR A 99 2.12 9.07 1.37
CA TYR A 99 1.29 10.27 1.32
C TYR A 99 1.00 10.69 -0.13
N PHE A 100 2.02 10.67 -0.99
CA PHE A 100 1.87 11.00 -2.41
C PHE A 100 1.59 9.74 -3.24
N LYS A 101 1.03 9.94 -4.44
CA LYS A 101 0.83 8.87 -5.43
C LYS A 101 2.12 8.44 -6.15
N GLN A 102 3.22 9.16 -5.96
CA GLN A 102 4.54 8.81 -6.49
C GLN A 102 5.57 8.75 -5.36
N TYR A 103 6.28 7.63 -5.30
CA TYR A 103 7.23 7.32 -4.24
C TYR A 103 8.17 6.21 -4.72
N CYS A 104 9.30 6.02 -4.03
CA CYS A 104 10.11 4.81 -4.15
C CYS A 104 9.72 3.81 -3.05
N SER A 105 9.80 2.52 -3.36
CA SER A 105 9.58 1.44 -2.40
C SER A 105 10.56 0.29 -2.59
N ALA A 106 10.55 -0.67 -1.67
CA ALA A 106 11.47 -1.80 -1.67
C ALA A 106 11.12 -2.89 -2.69
N PHE A 107 9.88 -2.95 -3.18
CA PHE A 107 9.36 -4.08 -3.96
C PHE A 107 8.72 -3.64 -5.27
N PRO A 108 9.50 -3.30 -6.31
CA PRO A 108 8.96 -2.83 -7.59
C PRO A 108 7.96 -3.80 -8.24
N ASP A 109 8.15 -5.11 -8.04
CA ASP A 109 7.33 -6.17 -8.63
C ASP A 109 5.90 -6.22 -8.06
N THR A 110 5.69 -5.79 -6.81
CA THR A 110 4.35 -5.69 -6.21
C THR A 110 3.83 -4.26 -6.16
N ASP A 111 4.70 -3.31 -5.88
CA ASP A 111 4.32 -1.94 -5.53
C ASP A 111 4.23 -1.02 -6.76
N GLY A 112 4.87 -1.40 -7.87
CA GLY A 112 4.85 -0.64 -9.13
C GLY A 112 3.43 -0.43 -9.66
N TYR A 113 2.55 -1.42 -9.47
CA TYR A 113 1.13 -1.30 -9.83
C TYR A 113 0.38 -0.25 -9.00
N PHE A 114 0.95 0.22 -7.89
CA PHE A 114 0.35 1.15 -6.93
C PHE A 114 1.13 2.46 -6.79
N GLY A 115 2.02 2.79 -7.74
CA GLY A 115 2.66 4.10 -7.85
C GLY A 115 4.14 4.16 -7.49
N SER A 116 4.74 3.04 -7.11
CA SER A 116 6.18 2.96 -6.86
C SER A 116 7.00 3.25 -8.13
N ARG A 117 8.18 3.87 -7.97
CA ARG A 117 9.16 4.21 -9.02
C ARG A 117 10.49 3.51 -8.81
#